data_AF-A0A967KG36-F1
#
_entry.id   AF-A0A967KG36-F1
#
_cell.length_a   1.000
_cell.length_b   1.000
_cell.length_c   1.000
_cell.angle_alpha   90.00
_cell.angle_beta   90.00
_cell.angle_gamma   90.00
#
_symmetry.space_group_name_H-M   'P 1'
#
loop_
_entity.id
_entity.type
_entity.pdbx_description
1 polymer ?
#
loop_
_entity_poly.entity_id
_entity_poly.type
_entity_poly.pdbx_seq_one_letter_code
_entity_poly.pdbx_strand_id
1 'polypeptide(L)'
;MSRTPGLGRIFNDGVWHQNTGLVVLLGLCPLLAVTGTVVNGLGLGLATMLTLMASNLAVSLLRGLLRPEIRIPAFVLIIASVVTV
;
A
#
# COMPACT_ATOMS: atom_id res chain seq x y z
N MET A 1 -35.61 27.56 -8.39
CA MET A 1 -34.83 27.38 -7.14
C MET A 1 -33.83 26.24 -7.33
N SER A 2 -32.89 26.42 -8.27
CA SER A 2 -31.87 25.43 -8.64
C SER A 2 -30.60 25.70 -7.84
N ARG A 3 -30.32 24.86 -6.83
CA ARG A 3 -29.07 24.89 -6.06
C ARG A 3 -27.91 24.44 -6.94
N THR A 4 -27.04 25.36 -7.33
CA THR A 4 -25.71 25.07 -7.87
C THR A 4 -24.87 24.43 -6.76
N PRO A 5 -24.43 23.17 -6.85
CA PRO A 5 -23.43 22.64 -5.92
C PRO A 5 -22.12 23.42 -6.16
N GLY A 6 -21.41 23.79 -5.10
CA GLY A 6 -20.11 24.45 -5.25
C GLY A 6 -19.17 23.58 -6.09
N LEU A 7 -18.52 24.18 -7.10
CA LEU A 7 -17.68 23.49 -8.08
C LEU A 7 -16.66 22.54 -7.42
N GLY A 8 -16.11 22.94 -6.26
CA GLY A 8 -15.16 22.13 -5.48
C GLY A 8 -15.74 20.82 -4.92
N ARG A 9 -17.04 20.75 -4.61
CA ARG A 9 -17.69 19.48 -4.21
C ARG A 9 -17.81 18.54 -5.40
N ILE A 10 -18.23 19.05 -6.56
CA ILE A 10 -18.36 18.25 -7.78
C ILE A 10 -17.00 17.72 -8.22
N PHE A 11 -15.94 18.54 -8.10
CA PHE A 11 -14.57 18.13 -8.41
C PHE A 11 -14.05 17.07 -7.43
N ASN A 12 -14.28 17.24 -6.12
CA ASN A 12 -13.86 16.27 -5.10
C ASN A 12 -14.65 14.95 -5.19
N ASP A 13 -15.96 15.04 -5.41
CA ASP A 13 -16.83 13.87 -5.58
C ASP A 13 -16.47 13.13 -6.87
N GLY A 14 -16.18 13.85 -7.95
CA GLY A 14 -15.75 13.27 -9.23
C GLY A 14 -14.39 12.59 -9.16
N VAL A 15 -13.38 13.25 -8.56
CA VAL A 15 -12.00 12.75 -8.53
C VAL A 15 -11.81 11.62 -7.50
N TRP A 16 -12.44 11.71 -6.33
CA TRP A 16 -12.13 10.82 -5.21
C TRP A 16 -13.25 9.83 -4.87
N HIS A 17 -14.51 10.28 -4.81
CA HIS A 17 -15.62 9.40 -4.39
C HIS A 17 -16.24 8.59 -5.55
N GLN A 18 -16.31 9.14 -6.76
CA GLN A 18 -16.91 8.48 -7.92
C GLN A 18 -15.89 7.75 -8.81
N ASN A 19 -14.59 8.04 -8.70
CA ASN A 19 -13.56 7.43 -9.54
C ASN A 19 -12.59 6.56 -8.73
N THR A 20 -13.04 5.34 -8.40
CA THR A 20 -12.23 4.30 -7.74
C THR A 20 -10.94 3.97 -8.52
N GLY A 21 -10.95 4.13 -9.84
CA GLY A 21 -9.78 3.89 -10.69
C GLY A 21 -8.56 4.75 -10.33
N LEU A 22 -8.78 5.99 -9.89
CA LEU A 22 -7.69 6.90 -9.52
C LEU A 22 -7.00 6.45 -8.22
N VAL A 23 -7.78 6.08 -7.21
CA VAL A 23 -7.26 5.58 -5.92
C VAL A 23 -6.52 4.26 -6.10
N VAL A 24 -7.02 3.37 -6.95
CA VAL A 24 -6.32 2.14 -7.32
C VAL A 24 -5.00 2.46 -8.02
N LEU A 25 -4.97 3.40 -8.98
CA LEU A 25 -3.72 3.80 -9.65
C LEU A 25 -2.64 4.27 -8.67
N LEU A 26 -3.02 5.04 -7.64
CA LEU A 26 -2.11 5.50 -6.59
C LEU A 26 -1.52 4.35 -5.76
N GLY A 27 -2.29 3.27 -5.55
CA GLY A 27 -1.84 2.07 -4.84
C GLY A 27 -1.04 1.07 -5.70
N LEU A 28 -1.14 1.17 -7.03
CA LEU A 28 -0.54 0.23 -7.98
C LEU A 28 0.88 0.58 -8.42
N CYS A 29 1.48 1.66 -7.93
CA CYS A 29 2.82 2.12 -8.31
C CYS A 29 3.86 1.00 -8.58
N PRO A 30 4.05 -0.02 -7.72
CA PRO A 30 5.04 -1.07 -7.98
C PRO A 30 4.66 -2.02 -9.13
N LEU A 31 3.36 -2.20 -9.39
CA LEU A 31 2.87 -3.06 -10.47
C LEU A 31 2.99 -2.39 -11.84
N LEU A 32 2.77 -1.07 -11.90
CA LEU A 32 2.93 -0.30 -13.13
C LEU A 32 4.41 -0.25 -13.58
N ALA A 33 5.33 -0.13 -12.62
CA ALA A 33 6.77 -0.10 -12.88
C ALA A 33 7.33 -1.41 -13.46
N VAL A 34 6.69 -2.54 -13.19
CA VAL A 34 7.26 -3.87 -13.46
C VAL A 34 6.72 -4.55 -14.74
N THR A 35 5.87 -3.85 -15.51
CA THR A 35 5.17 -4.39 -16.69
C THR A 35 6.05 -4.74 -17.90
N GLY A 36 7.30 -4.26 -17.93
CA GLY A 36 8.17 -4.39 -19.11
C GLY A 36 8.73 -5.79 -19.36
N THR A 37 8.96 -6.61 -18.32
CA THR A 37 9.50 -7.97 -18.49
C THR A 37 8.98 -8.94 -17.42
N VAL A 38 8.81 -10.21 -17.80
CA VAL A 38 8.41 -11.29 -16.86
C VAL A 38 9.43 -11.46 -15.74
N VAL A 39 10.73 -11.27 -16.03
CA VAL A 39 11.82 -11.40 -15.05
C VAL A 39 11.69 -10.33 -13.96
N ASN A 40 11.42 -9.07 -14.32
CA ASN A 40 11.19 -8.01 -13.35
C ASN A 40 9.96 -8.31 -12.48
N GLY A 41 8.87 -8.80 -13.10
CA GLY A 41 7.63 -9.15 -12.41
C GLY A 41 7.81 -10.29 -11.40
N LEU A 42 8.53 -11.34 -11.80
CA LEU A 42 8.91 -12.44 -10.92
C LEU A 42 9.85 -11.97 -9.80
N GLY A 43 10.78 -11.05 -10.10
CA GLY A 43 11.66 -10.44 -9.09
C GLY A 43 10.87 -9.72 -8.00
N LEU A 44 9.89 -8.89 -8.38
CA LEU A 44 9.01 -8.19 -7.43
C LEU A 44 8.16 -9.18 -6.60
N GLY A 45 7.61 -10.21 -7.24
CA GLY A 45 6.82 -11.25 -6.57
C GLY A 45 7.64 -12.06 -5.55
N LEU A 46 8.84 -12.48 -5.93
CA LEU A 46 9.75 -13.21 -5.03
C LEU A 46 10.25 -12.33 -3.89
N ALA A 47 10.60 -11.06 -4.17
CA ALA A 47 11.02 -10.11 -3.17
C ALA A 47 9.91 -9.86 -2.12
N THR A 48 8.67 -9.67 -2.56
CA THR A 48 7.52 -9.46 -1.67
C THR A 48 7.18 -10.72 -0.88
N MET A 49 7.23 -11.92 -1.47
CA MET A 49 7.07 -13.18 -0.74
C MET A 49 8.10 -13.35 0.38
N LEU A 50 9.38 -13.11 0.07
CA LEU A 50 10.47 -13.25 1.04
C LEU A 50 10.34 -12.22 2.17
N THR A 51 9.99 -10.97 1.82
CA THR A 51 9.75 -9.89 2.78
C THR A 51 8.59 -10.22 3.72
N LEU A 52 7.48 -10.74 3.20
CA LEU A 52 6.32 -11.12 4.00
C LEU A 52 6.64 -12.31 4.92
N MET A 53 7.37 -13.32 4.43
CA MET A 53 7.82 -14.45 5.25
C MET A 53 8.70 -13.98 6.41
N ALA A 54 9.72 -13.16 6.11
CA ALA A 54 10.61 -12.60 7.12
C ALA A 54 9.87 -11.70 8.14
N SER A 55 8.94 -10.88 7.66
CA SER A 55 8.15 -9.98 8.52
C SER A 55 7.23 -10.76 9.44
N ASN A 56 6.52 -11.78 8.93
CA ASN A 56 5.64 -12.60 9.77
C ASN A 56 6.44 -13.40 10.82
N LEU A 57 7.65 -13.86 10.49
CA LEU A 57 8.55 -14.50 11.43
C LEU A 57 8.99 -13.54 12.54
N ALA A 58 9.43 -12.33 12.19
CA ALA A 58 9.81 -11.28 13.14
C ALA A 58 8.62 -10.86 14.03
N VAL A 59 7.43 -10.69 13.44
CA VAL A 59 6.21 -10.33 14.17
C VAL A 59 5.79 -11.41 15.16
N SER A 60 5.95 -12.68 14.81
CA SER A 60 5.67 -13.80 15.72
C SER A 60 6.54 -13.72 16.99
N LEU A 61 7.83 -13.42 16.83
CA LEU A 61 8.77 -13.26 17.94
C LEU A 61 8.50 -12.01 18.80
N LEU A 62 8.11 -10.90 18.16
CA LEU A 62 7.90 -9.60 18.82
C LEU A 62 6.48 -9.40 19.39
N ARG A 63 5.54 -10.31 19.10
CA ARG A 63 4.11 -10.19 19.49
C ARG A 63 3.88 -9.98 20.98
N GLY A 64 4.79 -10.48 21.83
CA GLY A 64 4.72 -10.34 23.29
C GLY A 64 5.15 -8.97 23.82
N LEU A 65 6.01 -8.23 23.11
CA LEU A 65 6.57 -6.95 23.56
C LEU A 65 5.77 -5.72 23.09
N LEU A 66 4.93 -5.86 22.04
CA LEU A 66 4.28 -4.73 21.37
C LEU A 66 2.92 -4.38 21.98
N ARG A 67 2.76 -3.14 22.46
CA ARG A 67 1.47 -2.57 22.92
C ARG A 67 0.49 -2.44 21.75
N PRO A 68 -0.82 -2.68 21.95
CA PRO A 68 -1.82 -2.73 20.87
C PRO A 68 -1.88 -1.46 20.01
N GLU A 69 -1.67 -0.27 20.59
CA GLU A 69 -1.67 1.01 19.86
C GLU A 69 -0.57 1.13 18.79
N ILE A 70 0.57 0.45 18.96
CA ILE A 70 1.71 0.59 18.05
C ILE A 70 1.90 -0.62 17.11
N ARG A 71 1.01 -1.61 17.14
CA ARG A 71 1.16 -2.84 16.34
C ARG A 71 1.11 -2.57 14.83
N ILE A 72 0.14 -1.78 14.37
CA ILE A 72 -0.02 -1.46 12.94
C ILE A 72 1.19 -0.67 12.41
N PRO A 73 1.63 0.45 13.02
CA PRO A 73 2.82 1.16 12.57
C PRO A 73 4.11 0.33 12.69
N ALA A 74 4.27 -0.45 13.76
CA ALA A 74 5.47 -1.27 13.95
C ALA A 74 5.63 -2.33 12.84
N PHE A 75 4.55 -2.97 12.41
CA PHE A 75 4.61 -3.96 11.34
C PHE A 75 5.02 -3.34 10.00
N VAL A 76 4.53 -2.14 9.69
CA VAL A 76 4.95 -1.40 8.48
C VAL A 76 6.43 -1.02 8.53
N LEU A 77 6.95 -0.61 9.69
CA LEU A 77 8.37 -0.28 9.86
C LEU A 77 9.30 -1.50 9.69
N ILE A 78 8.87 -2.68 10.16
CA ILE A 78 9.61 -3.93 9.94
C ILE A 78 9.70 -4.23 8.45
N ILE A 79 8.57 -4.18 7.74
CA ILE A 79 8.52 -4.43 6.28
C ILE A 79 9.41 -3.43 5.53
N ALA A 80 9.34 -2.14 5.90
CA ALA A 80 10.15 -1.08 5.29
C ALA A 80 11.65 -1.33 5.49
N SER A 81 12.05 -1.78 6.69
CA SER A 81 13.46 -2.06 7.00
C SER A 81 13.99 -3.27 6.24
N VAL A 82 13.17 -4.30 6.02
CA VAL A 82 13.55 -5.51 5.28
C VAL A 82 13.73 -5.23 3.78
N VAL A 83 12.92 -4.35 3.19
CA VAL A 83 13.01 -4.00 1.77
C VAL A 83 14.06 -2.90 1.49
N THR A 84 14.55 -2.22 2.53
CA THR A 84 15.57 -1.15 2.38
C THR A 84 16.98 -1.76 2.37
N VAL A 85 17.55 -1.90 1.17
CA VAL A 85 19.00 -2.11 0.87
C VAL A 85 19.37 -1.46 -0.45
#